data_AF-A0A3D2FCU6-F1
#
_entry.id   AF-A0A3D2FCU6-F1
#
_cell.length_a   1.000
_cell.length_b   1.000
_cell.length_c   1.000
_cell.angle_alpha   90.00
_cell.angle_beta   90.00
_cell.angle_gamma   90.00
#
_symmetry.space_group_name_H-M   'P 1'
#
loop_
_entity.id
_entity.type
_entity.pdbx_description
1 polymer ?
#
loop_
_entity_poly.entity_id
_entity_poly.type
_entity_poly.pdbx_seq_one_letter_code
_entity_poly.pdbx_strand_id
1 'polypeptide(L)'
;EIAMLPGPQLVVPIMNARFALNAANARWGSLYDALYGTDALGDLPTGKGYDAERGSRVIAWARGHLDQAAPLVSGSWADIDGLTVVDGALSASGTALADPAQFAGHEGGSYYLRKNGLLIEIRVDDSTPIGQADKADISDVWLESALSTIMDCEDSVAAVDAEDKVVAYTNWLGLMRGDLKETFEKGGKSVTREMAGDRTFTAPDGSTVTAKGRALMLVRNVGHLMTNPAITDRDGLEVGEGLMDAMMTSMIAMHDLQREGGNSVTGSVYVVKPKMHGPEEVAFADEIFTRVEGVLGLPANTVKLGIMDEERRTSVNLGECIRAAKSRVAFINTGFLDRTGD
;
A
#
# COMPACT_ATOMS: atom_id res chain seq x y z
N GLU A 1 10.05 -0.17 1.14
CA GLU A 1 8.96 -0.99 0.55
C GLU A 1 9.39 -1.54 -0.81
N ILE A 2 9.53 -0.72 -1.86
CA ILE A 2 9.81 -1.21 -3.23
C ILE A 2 11.13 -2.01 -3.38
N ALA A 3 12.23 -1.52 -2.83
CA ALA A 3 13.56 -2.08 -3.15
C ALA A 3 13.89 -3.41 -2.44
N MET A 4 13.24 -3.71 -1.32
CA MET A 4 13.69 -4.74 -0.38
C MET A 4 12.61 -5.74 0.05
N LEU A 5 11.33 -5.39 -0.10
CA LEU A 5 10.23 -6.20 0.44
C LEU A 5 9.34 -6.71 -0.69
N PRO A 6 9.13 -8.03 -0.80
CA PRO A 6 8.05 -8.55 -1.62
C PRO A 6 6.72 -8.33 -0.89
N GLY A 7 5.70 -7.84 -1.60
CA GLY A 7 4.36 -7.73 -1.03
C GLY A 7 3.33 -7.20 -2.04
N PRO A 8 2.04 -7.30 -1.70
CA PRO A 8 0.95 -6.77 -2.52
C PRO A 8 1.12 -5.29 -2.87
N GLN A 9 0.71 -4.95 -4.09
CA GLN A 9 0.53 -3.58 -4.56
C GLN A 9 -0.93 -3.39 -4.98
N LEU A 10 -1.59 -2.36 -4.46
CA LEU A 10 -2.95 -2.00 -4.85
C LEU A 10 -2.94 -0.96 -5.98
N VAL A 11 -4.03 -0.90 -6.75
CA VAL A 11 -4.32 0.18 -7.71
C VAL A 11 -5.73 0.68 -7.43
N VAL A 12 -5.92 2.00 -7.39
CA VAL A 12 -7.17 2.62 -6.92
C VAL A 12 -7.41 3.94 -7.62
N PRO A 13 -8.66 4.24 -8.03
CA PRO A 13 -9.00 5.51 -8.67
C PRO A 13 -8.84 6.68 -7.69
N ILE A 14 -7.96 7.62 -8.03
CA ILE A 14 -7.63 8.75 -7.15
C ILE A 14 -8.82 9.70 -6.95
N MET A 15 -9.74 9.77 -7.91
CA MET A 15 -10.92 10.63 -7.82
C MET A 15 -11.93 10.16 -6.76
N ASN A 16 -11.82 8.93 -6.24
CA ASN A 16 -12.63 8.44 -5.14
C ASN A 16 -11.85 8.52 -3.82
N ALA A 17 -12.03 9.61 -3.06
CA ALA A 17 -11.32 9.86 -1.80
C ALA A 17 -11.49 8.72 -0.78
N ARG A 18 -12.68 8.11 -0.70
CA ARG A 18 -12.93 6.95 0.17
C ARG A 18 -12.06 5.75 -0.22
N PHE A 19 -11.94 5.44 -1.50
CA PHE A 19 -11.11 4.32 -1.96
C PHE A 19 -9.63 4.63 -1.77
N ALA A 20 -9.18 5.84 -2.09
CA ALA A 20 -7.81 6.28 -1.88
C ALA A 20 -7.40 6.16 -0.39
N LEU A 21 -8.26 6.60 0.53
CA LEU A 21 -8.04 6.43 1.98
C LEU A 21 -7.94 4.97 2.40
N ASN A 22 -8.82 4.11 1.88
CA ASN A 22 -8.78 2.69 2.21
C ASN A 22 -7.47 2.07 1.76
N ALA A 23 -7.03 2.39 0.55
CA ALA A 23 -5.81 1.83 -0.01
C ALA A 23 -4.54 2.39 0.64
N ALA A 24 -4.55 3.66 1.09
CA ALA A 24 -3.48 4.20 1.92
C ALA A 24 -3.38 3.45 3.27
N ASN A 25 -4.52 3.15 3.89
CA ASN A 25 -4.58 2.44 5.18
C ASN A 25 -4.47 0.91 5.05
N ALA A 26 -4.54 0.36 3.84
CA ALA A 26 -4.54 -1.08 3.58
C ALA A 26 -3.19 -1.77 3.83
N ARG A 27 -2.15 -1.04 4.24
CA ARG A 27 -0.89 -1.67 4.65
C ARG A 27 -1.09 -2.66 5.77
N TRP A 28 -2.04 -2.40 6.66
CA TRP A 28 -2.36 -3.27 7.78
C TRP A 28 -3.82 -3.69 7.67
N GLY A 29 -4.05 -4.99 7.52
CA GLY A 29 -5.39 -5.55 7.33
C GLY A 29 -5.69 -6.69 8.29
N SER A 30 -6.91 -6.74 8.82
CA SER A 30 -7.41 -7.86 9.62
C SER A 30 -7.56 -9.11 8.73
N LEU A 31 -6.84 -10.17 9.09
CA LEU A 31 -6.98 -11.47 8.46
C LEU A 31 -8.33 -12.09 8.82
N TYR A 32 -8.85 -11.85 10.02
CA TYR A 32 -10.13 -12.40 10.44
C TYR A 32 -11.26 -11.81 9.60
N ASP A 33 -11.30 -10.48 9.44
CA ASP A 33 -12.29 -9.82 8.59
C ASP A 33 -12.19 -10.29 7.13
N ALA A 34 -10.97 -10.43 6.61
CA ALA A 34 -10.74 -10.89 5.23
C ALA A 34 -11.25 -12.31 5.00
N LEU A 35 -10.97 -13.25 5.92
CA LEU A 35 -11.46 -14.64 5.83
C LEU A 35 -12.97 -14.72 6.06
N TYR A 36 -13.48 -13.99 7.05
CA TYR A 36 -14.89 -14.03 7.41
C TYR A 36 -15.76 -13.43 6.32
N GLY A 37 -15.37 -12.30 5.75
CA GLY A 37 -16.17 -11.52 4.80
C GLY A 37 -16.13 -12.01 3.35
N THR A 38 -15.28 -12.97 3.02
CA THR A 38 -15.08 -13.47 1.64
C THR A 38 -15.44 -14.96 1.51
N ASP A 39 -15.29 -15.53 0.33
CA ASP A 39 -15.42 -16.96 0.06
C ASP A 39 -14.09 -17.72 0.26
N ALA A 40 -13.07 -17.12 0.88
CA ALA A 40 -11.75 -17.73 1.08
C ALA A 40 -11.79 -19.04 1.90
N LEU A 41 -12.85 -19.27 2.67
CA LEU A 41 -13.09 -20.51 3.41
C LEU A 41 -13.85 -21.58 2.60
N GLY A 42 -14.18 -21.30 1.33
CA GLY A 42 -14.94 -22.16 0.42
C GLY A 42 -16.44 -21.83 0.32
N ASP A 43 -16.93 -20.91 1.15
CA ASP A 43 -18.34 -20.48 1.23
C ASP A 43 -18.44 -19.03 1.72
N LEU A 44 -19.50 -18.34 1.28
CA LEU A 44 -19.83 -16.99 1.71
C LEU A 44 -20.50 -16.98 3.10
N PRO A 45 -20.31 -15.92 3.91
CA PRO A 45 -21.04 -15.77 5.17
C PRO A 45 -22.55 -15.75 4.93
N THR A 46 -23.31 -16.42 5.79
CA THR A 46 -24.78 -16.45 5.72
C THR A 46 -25.39 -15.63 6.86
N GLY A 47 -26.53 -14.98 6.59
CA GLY A 47 -27.26 -14.21 7.60
C GLY A 47 -26.70 -12.80 7.87
N LYS A 48 -27.15 -12.21 8.98
CA LYS A 48 -26.76 -10.88 9.45
C LYS A 48 -26.13 -11.01 10.83
N GLY A 49 -24.89 -10.55 11.00
CA GLY A 49 -24.17 -10.58 12.27
C GLY A 49 -23.06 -11.63 12.32
N TYR A 50 -22.56 -11.90 13.53
CA TYR A 50 -21.51 -12.88 13.79
C TYR A 50 -22.08 -14.29 13.93
N ASP A 51 -21.48 -15.22 13.21
CA ASP A 51 -21.73 -16.65 13.24
C ASP A 51 -20.52 -17.33 13.91
N ALA A 52 -20.76 -17.94 15.07
CA ALA A 52 -19.71 -18.57 15.86
C ALA A 52 -19.06 -19.79 15.18
N GLU A 53 -19.81 -20.53 14.36
CA GLU A 53 -19.26 -21.68 13.64
C GLU A 53 -18.29 -21.20 12.55
N ARG A 54 -18.69 -20.18 11.79
CA ARG A 54 -17.81 -19.54 10.81
C ARG A 54 -16.60 -18.89 11.50
N GLY A 55 -16.81 -18.17 12.60
CA GLY A 55 -15.73 -17.56 13.38
C GLY A 55 -14.71 -18.59 13.87
N SER A 56 -15.16 -19.76 14.32
CA SER A 56 -14.27 -20.86 14.71
C SER A 56 -13.42 -21.37 13.55
N ARG A 57 -13.99 -21.45 12.33
CA ARG A 57 -13.24 -21.80 11.11
C ARG A 57 -12.19 -20.73 10.75
N VAL A 58 -12.52 -19.46 10.92
CA VAL A 58 -11.59 -18.33 10.71
C VAL A 58 -10.40 -18.42 11.67
N ILE A 59 -10.67 -18.59 12.97
CA ILE A 59 -9.63 -18.75 14.00
C ILE A 59 -8.75 -19.95 13.66
N ALA A 60 -9.34 -21.11 13.39
CA ALA A 60 -8.60 -22.32 13.07
C ALA A 60 -7.68 -22.14 11.84
N TRP A 61 -8.16 -21.45 10.79
CA TRP A 61 -7.35 -21.12 9.62
C TRP A 61 -6.17 -20.22 10.00
N ALA A 62 -6.42 -19.15 10.76
CA ALA A 62 -5.37 -18.20 11.16
C ALA A 62 -4.31 -18.84 12.06
N ARG A 63 -4.71 -19.73 12.99
CA ARG A 63 -3.76 -20.54 13.79
C ARG A 63 -2.92 -21.46 12.90
N GLY A 64 -3.55 -22.14 11.95
CA GLY A 64 -2.84 -22.97 10.98
C GLY A 64 -1.91 -22.18 10.06
N HIS A 65 -2.21 -20.91 9.79
CA HIS A 65 -1.30 -20.00 9.11
C HIS A 65 -0.08 -19.63 9.98
N LEU A 66 -0.29 -19.35 11.27
CA LEU A 66 0.81 -19.07 12.21
C LEU A 66 1.73 -20.29 12.39
N ASP A 67 1.19 -21.51 12.43
CA ASP A 67 2.00 -22.75 12.45
C ASP A 67 2.96 -22.85 11.25
N GLN A 68 2.55 -22.34 10.09
CA GLN A 68 3.40 -22.33 8.90
C GLN A 68 4.36 -21.14 8.87
N ALA A 69 3.88 -19.95 9.25
CA ALA A 69 4.64 -18.72 9.15
C ALA A 69 5.70 -18.58 10.25
N ALA A 70 5.34 -18.91 11.49
CA ALA A 70 6.14 -18.77 12.69
C ALA A 70 5.92 -19.97 13.64
N PRO A 71 6.38 -21.17 13.27
CA PRO A 71 6.15 -22.40 14.04
C PRO A 71 6.69 -22.29 15.47
N LEU A 72 6.05 -23.00 16.39
CA LEU A 72 6.55 -23.20 17.76
C LEU A 72 7.56 -24.36 17.78
N VAL A 73 8.46 -24.37 18.77
CA VAL A 73 9.42 -25.48 18.99
C VAL A 73 8.69 -26.82 19.18
N SER A 74 7.55 -26.77 19.88
CA SER A 74 6.69 -27.91 20.13
C SER A 74 5.24 -27.47 20.27
N GLY A 75 4.30 -28.28 19.78
CA GLY A 75 2.86 -27.97 19.80
C GLY A 75 2.41 -27.19 18.57
N SER A 76 1.19 -26.65 18.64
CA SER A 76 0.56 -25.86 17.59
C SER A 76 -0.02 -24.57 18.17
N TRP A 77 -0.07 -23.51 17.36
CA TRP A 77 -0.79 -22.28 17.67
C TRP A 77 -2.28 -22.50 17.97
N ALA A 78 -2.88 -23.63 17.57
CA ALA A 78 -4.27 -23.99 17.88
C ALA A 78 -4.49 -24.38 19.35
N ASP A 79 -3.43 -24.79 20.05
CA ASP A 79 -3.52 -25.34 21.41
C ASP A 79 -3.05 -24.36 22.48
N ILE A 80 -2.54 -23.19 22.09
CA ILE A 80 -2.05 -22.20 23.05
C ILE A 80 -3.21 -21.53 23.80
N ASP A 81 -2.95 -21.19 25.06
CA ASP A 81 -3.83 -20.55 26.03
C ASP A 81 -3.26 -19.24 26.62
N GLY A 82 -2.11 -18.78 26.11
CA GLY A 82 -1.55 -17.50 26.51
C GLY A 82 -0.31 -17.10 25.74
N LEU A 83 -0.11 -15.78 25.63
CA LEU A 83 1.11 -15.17 25.07
C LEU A 83 1.75 -14.28 26.13
N THR A 84 3.07 -14.37 26.25
CA THR A 84 3.88 -13.54 27.17
C THR A 84 5.24 -13.25 26.55
N VAL A 85 5.92 -12.22 27.05
CA VAL A 85 7.33 -11.96 26.72
C VAL A 85 8.18 -12.31 27.94
N VAL A 86 9.16 -13.19 27.75
CA VAL A 86 10.12 -13.62 28.77
C VAL A 86 11.52 -13.34 28.25
N ASP A 87 12.29 -12.53 28.98
CA ASP A 87 13.66 -12.15 28.63
C ASP A 87 13.83 -11.67 27.15
N GLY A 88 12.86 -10.89 26.67
CA GLY A 88 12.86 -10.35 25.31
C GLY A 88 12.38 -11.31 24.21
N ALA A 89 11.98 -12.54 24.55
CA ALA A 89 11.46 -13.53 23.61
C ALA A 89 9.97 -13.82 23.83
N LEU A 90 9.26 -14.15 22.74
CA LEU A 90 7.88 -14.60 22.81
C LEU A 90 7.79 -16.02 23.40
N SER A 91 6.93 -16.18 24.40
CA SER A 91 6.51 -17.46 24.99
C SER A 91 5.01 -17.64 24.76
N ALA A 92 4.64 -18.68 24.02
CA ALA A 92 3.28 -19.10 23.78
C ALA A 92 2.99 -20.34 24.60
N SER A 93 2.18 -20.22 25.67
CA SER A 93 1.91 -21.31 26.63
C SER A 93 3.16 -22.03 27.14
N GLY A 94 4.24 -21.28 27.37
CA GLY A 94 5.52 -21.80 27.86
C GLY A 94 6.42 -22.44 26.79
N THR A 95 6.03 -22.44 25.51
CA THR A 95 6.88 -22.83 24.38
C THR A 95 7.36 -21.61 23.59
N ALA A 96 8.56 -21.71 23.03
CA ALA A 96 9.14 -20.64 22.22
C ALA A 96 8.80 -20.83 20.73
N LEU A 97 8.99 -19.76 19.94
CA LEU A 97 9.09 -19.87 18.48
C LEU A 97 10.27 -20.79 18.12
N ALA A 98 10.10 -21.62 17.08
CA ALA A 98 11.18 -22.45 16.54
C ALA A 98 12.36 -21.61 16.03
N ASP A 99 12.06 -20.42 15.50
CA ASP A 99 13.05 -19.37 15.23
C ASP A 99 12.73 -18.14 16.08
N PRO A 100 13.49 -17.90 17.18
CA PRO A 100 13.28 -16.74 18.06
C PRO A 100 13.44 -15.39 17.35
N ALA A 101 14.21 -15.32 16.25
CA ALA A 101 14.41 -14.08 15.50
C ALA A 101 13.14 -13.61 14.77
N GLN A 102 12.11 -14.46 14.69
CA GLN A 102 10.82 -14.09 14.15
C GLN A 102 10.02 -13.21 15.10
N PHE A 103 10.34 -13.14 16.39
CA PHE A 103 9.68 -12.18 17.28
C PHE A 103 10.21 -10.77 16.99
N ALA A 104 9.32 -9.89 16.51
CA ALA A 104 9.65 -8.53 16.14
C ALA A 104 9.44 -7.54 17.28
N GLY A 105 8.58 -7.85 18.26
CA GLY A 105 8.33 -7.00 19.41
C GLY A 105 6.90 -7.07 19.93
N HIS A 106 6.54 -6.20 20.86
CA HIS A 106 5.21 -6.15 21.45
C HIS A 106 4.78 -4.73 21.86
N GLU A 107 3.47 -4.52 21.98
CA GLU A 107 2.87 -3.29 22.50
C GLU A 107 1.44 -3.56 23.00
N GLY A 108 1.14 -3.24 24.27
CA GLY A 108 -0.24 -3.18 24.79
C GLY A 108 -1.20 -4.29 24.35
N GLY A 109 -0.83 -5.57 24.50
CA GLY A 109 -1.64 -6.72 24.08
C GLY A 109 -1.44 -7.16 22.60
N SER A 110 -0.60 -6.47 21.85
CA SER A 110 -0.21 -6.84 20.49
C SER A 110 1.19 -7.45 20.47
N TYR A 111 1.35 -8.54 19.74
CA TYR A 111 2.62 -9.25 19.56
C TYR A 111 2.97 -9.27 18.07
N TYR A 112 4.13 -8.73 17.72
CA TYR A 112 4.59 -8.63 16.35
C TYR A 112 5.55 -9.77 16.04
N LEU A 113 5.27 -10.46 14.93
CA LEU A 113 6.15 -11.44 14.32
C LEU A 113 6.65 -10.92 12.98
N ARG A 114 7.75 -11.49 12.48
CA ARG A 114 8.32 -11.22 11.16
C ARG A 114 8.53 -12.51 10.39
N LYS A 115 8.09 -12.52 9.13
CA LYS A 115 8.35 -13.60 8.17
C LYS A 115 8.59 -13.00 6.79
N ASN A 116 9.69 -13.41 6.15
CA ASN A 116 10.05 -12.95 4.80
C ASN A 116 10.07 -11.41 4.65
N GLY A 117 10.45 -10.70 5.72
CA GLY A 117 10.49 -9.24 5.77
C GLY A 117 9.17 -8.54 6.16
N LEU A 118 8.03 -9.25 6.10
CA LEU A 118 6.70 -8.72 6.44
C LEU A 118 6.34 -8.96 7.91
N LEU A 119 5.59 -8.04 8.49
CA LEU A 119 5.08 -8.16 9.85
C LEU A 119 3.71 -8.85 9.92
N ILE A 120 3.52 -9.59 11.02
CA ILE A 120 2.24 -10.16 11.44
C ILE A 120 2.00 -9.67 12.87
N GLU A 121 0.86 -9.06 13.14
CA GLU A 121 0.45 -8.62 14.47
C GLU A 121 -0.62 -9.56 15.01
N ILE A 122 -0.34 -10.20 16.14
CA ILE A 122 -1.30 -11.00 16.88
C ILE A 122 -1.87 -10.11 17.98
N ARG A 123 -3.18 -9.89 17.97
CA ARG A 123 -3.86 -9.00 18.90
C ARG A 123 -4.58 -9.81 19.97
N VAL A 124 -4.26 -9.53 21.23
CA VAL A 124 -4.86 -10.16 22.40
C VAL A 124 -5.74 -9.12 23.09
N ASP A 125 -7.04 -9.40 23.18
CA ASP A 125 -8.02 -8.51 23.80
C ASP A 125 -9.28 -9.30 24.22
N ASP A 126 -9.32 -9.65 25.51
CA ASP A 126 -10.40 -10.38 26.19
C ASP A 126 -11.67 -9.52 26.39
N SER A 127 -11.64 -8.22 26.05
CA SER A 127 -12.84 -7.38 26.06
C SER A 127 -13.71 -7.58 24.83
N THR A 128 -13.15 -8.19 23.77
CA THR A 128 -13.88 -8.45 22.51
C THR A 128 -14.61 -9.79 22.53
N PRO A 129 -15.76 -9.91 21.83
CA PRO A 129 -16.45 -11.20 21.72
C PRO A 129 -15.61 -12.34 21.10
N ILE A 130 -14.68 -11.99 20.21
CA ILE A 130 -13.79 -12.97 19.56
C ILE A 130 -12.70 -13.41 20.54
N GLY A 131 -12.05 -12.47 21.24
CA GLY A 131 -11.04 -12.78 22.25
C GLY A 131 -11.59 -13.66 23.37
N GLN A 132 -12.79 -13.35 23.90
CA GLN A 132 -13.45 -14.17 24.93
C GLN A 132 -13.73 -15.63 24.51
N ALA A 133 -13.83 -15.88 23.21
CA ALA A 133 -14.06 -17.21 22.66
C ALA A 133 -12.76 -17.94 22.30
N ASP A 134 -11.62 -17.25 22.32
CA ASP A 134 -10.29 -17.78 22.02
C ASP A 134 -9.56 -18.17 23.32
N LYS A 135 -8.88 -19.32 23.33
CA LYS A 135 -8.22 -19.83 24.55
C LYS A 135 -7.10 -18.94 25.07
N ALA A 136 -6.49 -18.15 24.19
CA ALA A 136 -5.38 -17.25 24.49
C ALA A 136 -5.78 -15.78 24.36
N ASP A 137 -7.09 -15.50 24.40
CA ASP A 137 -7.69 -14.18 24.26
C ASP A 137 -7.36 -13.46 22.93
N ILE A 138 -6.96 -14.20 21.90
CA ILE A 138 -6.62 -13.63 20.59
C ILE A 138 -7.88 -13.15 19.89
N SER A 139 -7.99 -11.83 19.73
CA SER A 139 -9.13 -11.16 19.13
C SER A 139 -9.00 -10.98 17.62
N ASP A 140 -7.78 -10.92 17.10
CA ASP A 140 -7.51 -10.79 15.66
C ASP A 140 -6.04 -11.11 15.31
N VAL A 141 -5.79 -11.35 14.02
CA VAL A 141 -4.46 -11.39 13.43
C VAL A 141 -4.41 -10.38 12.28
N TRP A 142 -3.53 -9.41 12.38
CA TRP A 142 -3.33 -8.39 11.36
C TRP A 142 -2.08 -8.67 10.53
N LEU A 143 -2.19 -8.53 9.22
CA LEU A 143 -1.08 -8.74 8.29
C LEU A 143 -0.59 -7.40 7.73
N GLU A 144 0.72 -7.22 7.71
CA GLU A 144 1.34 -6.24 6.82
C GLU A 144 1.19 -6.74 5.38
N SER A 145 0.43 -6.01 4.57
CA SER A 145 -0.11 -6.47 3.28
C SER A 145 0.18 -5.49 2.15
N ALA A 146 -0.68 -4.51 1.88
CA ALA A 146 -0.46 -3.55 0.79
C ALA A 146 0.76 -2.65 1.09
N LEU A 147 1.95 -3.11 0.71
CA LEU A 147 3.20 -2.38 0.92
C LEU A 147 3.24 -1.11 0.08
N SER A 148 2.59 -1.15 -1.08
CA SER A 148 2.44 0.02 -1.93
C SER A 148 1.06 0.10 -2.58
N THR A 149 0.69 1.30 -2.99
CA THR A 149 -0.58 1.60 -3.63
C THR A 149 -0.33 2.59 -4.75
N ILE A 150 -0.84 2.30 -5.95
CA ILE A 150 -0.89 3.22 -7.08
C ILE A 150 -2.20 4.00 -6.99
N MET A 151 -2.08 5.30 -6.71
CA MET A 151 -3.16 6.28 -6.79
C MET A 151 -3.30 6.70 -8.25
N ASP A 152 -4.38 6.28 -8.87
CA ASP A 152 -4.48 6.23 -10.32
C ASP A 152 -5.22 7.42 -10.91
N CYS A 153 -4.54 8.17 -11.78
CA CYS A 153 -5.10 9.27 -12.58
C CYS A 153 -5.39 8.85 -14.03
N GLU A 154 -5.20 7.58 -14.38
CA GLU A 154 -5.33 7.07 -15.74
C GLU A 154 -6.53 6.10 -15.87
N ASP A 155 -6.33 4.82 -16.17
CA ASP A 155 -7.42 3.96 -16.68
C ASP A 155 -8.61 3.73 -15.74
N SER A 156 -8.45 3.91 -14.43
CA SER A 156 -9.56 3.71 -13.48
C SER A 156 -10.40 4.97 -13.21
N VAL A 157 -10.08 6.11 -13.83
CA VAL A 157 -10.82 7.37 -13.68
C VAL A 157 -11.29 7.93 -15.03
N ALA A 158 -12.31 8.78 -14.98
CA ALA A 158 -12.72 9.60 -16.12
C ALA A 158 -12.49 11.06 -15.75
N ALA A 159 -11.45 11.67 -16.33
CA ALA A 159 -11.08 13.06 -16.08
C ALA A 159 -10.81 13.80 -17.38
N VAL A 160 -11.82 14.52 -17.89
CA VAL A 160 -11.83 15.03 -19.28
C VAL A 160 -11.63 16.53 -19.39
N ASP A 161 -11.68 17.25 -18.27
CA ASP A 161 -11.53 18.70 -18.23
C ASP A 161 -10.81 19.17 -16.94
N ALA A 162 -10.73 20.48 -16.76
CA ALA A 162 -10.10 21.08 -15.59
C ALA A 162 -10.79 20.73 -14.27
N GLU A 163 -12.13 20.62 -14.24
CA GLU A 163 -12.88 20.34 -13.02
C GLU A 163 -12.54 18.94 -12.51
N ASP A 164 -12.52 17.96 -13.41
CA ASP A 164 -12.16 16.59 -13.06
C ASP A 164 -10.69 16.46 -12.61
N LYS A 165 -9.75 17.09 -13.34
CA LYS A 165 -8.33 17.05 -12.98
C LYS A 165 -8.06 17.70 -11.63
N VAL A 166 -8.79 18.77 -11.29
CA VAL A 166 -8.72 19.39 -9.96
C VAL A 166 -9.17 18.43 -8.86
N VAL A 167 -10.20 17.60 -9.08
CA VAL A 167 -10.60 16.57 -8.11
C VAL A 167 -9.47 15.57 -7.87
N ALA A 168 -8.87 15.04 -8.94
CA ALA A 168 -7.75 14.10 -8.84
C ALA A 168 -6.55 14.71 -8.08
N TYR A 169 -6.14 15.91 -8.45
CA TYR A 169 -5.03 16.62 -7.81
C TYR A 169 -5.33 17.01 -6.36
N THR A 170 -6.58 17.35 -6.03
CA THR A 170 -6.98 17.68 -4.65
C THR A 170 -6.86 16.46 -3.74
N ASN A 171 -7.30 15.29 -4.20
CA ASN A 171 -7.14 14.05 -3.44
C ASN A 171 -5.66 13.67 -3.29
N TRP A 172 -4.86 13.80 -4.35
CA TRP A 172 -3.41 13.62 -4.25
C TRP A 172 -2.76 14.57 -3.23
N LEU A 173 -3.18 15.83 -3.22
CA LEU A 173 -2.70 16.84 -2.28
C LEU A 173 -3.03 16.48 -0.83
N GLY A 174 -4.26 16.04 -0.55
CA GLY A 174 -4.64 15.57 0.78
C GLY A 174 -3.79 14.38 1.25
N LEU A 175 -3.47 13.45 0.35
CA LEU A 175 -2.60 12.31 0.66
C LEU A 175 -1.16 12.74 0.97
N MET A 176 -0.59 13.63 0.16
CA MET A 176 0.78 14.12 0.35
C MET A 176 0.92 15.02 1.58
N ARG A 177 -0.14 15.78 1.93
CA ARG A 177 -0.21 16.52 3.19
C ARG A 177 -0.51 15.65 4.40
N GLY A 178 -1.17 14.51 4.21
CA GLY A 178 -1.52 13.57 5.29
C GLY A 178 -2.83 13.91 5.98
N ASP A 179 -3.64 14.79 5.38
CA ASP A 179 -4.87 15.33 5.94
C ASP A 179 -6.11 14.99 5.09
N LEU A 180 -5.97 14.08 4.12
CA LEU A 180 -7.12 13.52 3.43
C LEU A 180 -8.04 12.84 4.45
N LYS A 181 -9.32 13.18 4.38
CA LYS A 181 -10.38 12.55 5.15
C LYS A 181 -11.68 12.59 4.39
N GLU A 182 -12.54 11.60 4.63
CA GLU A 182 -13.82 11.45 3.95
C GLU A 182 -14.88 11.04 4.95
N THR A 183 -16.05 11.68 4.89
CA THR A 183 -17.20 11.38 5.75
C THR A 183 -18.30 10.72 4.92
N PHE A 184 -18.75 9.55 5.34
CA PHE A 184 -19.81 8.80 4.66
C PHE A 184 -20.80 8.16 5.66
N GLU A 185 -22.00 7.86 5.19
CA GLU A 185 -23.04 7.19 5.98
C GLU A 185 -22.82 5.67 6.01
N LYS A 186 -22.77 5.08 7.20
CA LYS A 186 -22.76 3.63 7.40
C LYS A 186 -23.74 3.25 8.51
N GLY A 187 -24.83 2.59 8.13
CA GLY A 187 -25.87 2.18 9.09
C GLY A 187 -26.63 3.35 9.73
N GLY A 188 -26.83 4.44 8.99
CA GLY A 188 -27.51 5.65 9.46
C GLY A 188 -26.70 6.50 10.45
N LYS A 189 -25.38 6.29 10.49
CA LYS A 189 -24.42 7.11 11.24
C LYS A 189 -23.35 7.62 10.29
N SER A 190 -23.02 8.90 10.44
CA SER A 190 -21.86 9.49 9.76
C SER A 190 -20.57 8.94 10.36
N VAL A 191 -19.69 8.44 9.50
CA VAL A 191 -18.36 7.93 9.85
C VAL A 191 -17.33 8.71 9.07
N THR A 192 -16.37 9.32 9.76
CA THR A 192 -15.21 9.97 9.15
C THR A 192 -14.03 8.99 9.14
N ARG A 193 -13.43 8.83 7.97
CA ARG A 193 -12.20 8.05 7.77
C ARG A 193 -11.05 9.01 7.49
N GLU A 194 -9.93 8.77 8.15
CA GLU A 194 -8.71 9.57 8.04
C GLU A 194 -7.51 8.65 7.77
N MET A 195 -6.37 9.24 7.40
CA MET A 195 -5.13 8.49 7.20
C MET A 195 -4.62 7.93 8.54
N ALA A 196 -4.31 6.63 8.57
CA ALA A 196 -3.82 5.96 9.77
C ALA A 196 -2.44 6.49 10.17
N GLY A 197 -2.16 6.56 11.48
CA GLY A 197 -0.82 6.87 12.01
C GLY A 197 0.15 5.69 11.89
N ASP A 198 1.44 5.94 12.10
CA ASP A 198 2.43 4.86 12.21
C ASP A 198 2.26 4.07 13.50
N ARG A 199 2.73 2.83 13.50
CA ARG A 199 2.67 1.90 14.63
C ARG A 199 4.01 1.90 15.34
N THR A 200 3.99 1.96 16.66
CA THR A 200 5.20 1.93 17.48
C THR A 200 5.11 0.79 18.48
N PHE A 201 6.19 0.03 18.64
CA PHE A 201 6.24 -1.09 19.57
C PHE A 201 7.66 -1.31 20.12
N THR A 202 7.76 -2.08 21.19
CA THR A 202 9.03 -2.43 21.86
C THR A 202 9.64 -3.67 21.21
N ALA A 203 10.86 -3.55 20.70
CA ALA A 203 11.63 -4.66 20.13
C ALA A 203 12.12 -5.65 21.20
N PRO A 204 12.59 -6.86 20.81
CA PRO A 204 13.19 -7.84 21.71
C PRO A 204 14.32 -7.30 22.59
N ASP A 205 15.09 -6.33 22.09
CA ASP A 205 16.20 -5.69 22.79
C ASP A 205 15.79 -4.50 23.68
N GLY A 206 14.49 -4.20 23.75
CA GLY A 206 13.92 -3.08 24.49
C GLY A 206 13.94 -1.74 23.75
N SER A 207 14.47 -1.67 22.53
CA SER A 207 14.43 -0.46 21.72
C SER A 207 13.04 -0.20 21.13
N THR A 208 12.78 1.06 20.74
CA THR A 208 11.53 1.44 20.07
C THR A 208 11.63 1.21 18.56
N VAL A 209 10.65 0.51 18.00
CA VAL A 209 10.51 0.32 16.55
C VAL A 209 9.27 1.06 16.05
N THR A 210 9.42 1.79 14.95
CA THR A 210 8.30 2.41 14.24
C THR A 210 8.08 1.70 12.91
N ALA A 211 6.94 1.03 12.78
CA ALA A 211 6.46 0.49 11.52
C ALA A 211 5.48 1.46 10.88
N LYS A 212 5.65 1.70 9.58
CA LYS A 212 4.73 2.52 8.79
C LYS A 212 3.31 1.98 8.87
N GLY A 213 2.36 2.87 9.15
CA GLY A 213 0.93 2.52 9.22
C GLY A 213 0.23 2.53 7.86
N ARG A 214 0.87 3.09 6.84
CA ARG A 214 0.28 3.36 5.53
C ARG A 214 1.12 2.75 4.41
N ALA A 215 0.46 2.40 3.32
CA ALA A 215 1.09 1.93 2.10
C ALA A 215 1.99 3.02 1.51
N LEU A 216 3.10 2.64 0.88
CA LEU A 216 3.86 3.57 0.05
C LEU A 216 3.02 3.93 -1.18
N MET A 217 2.63 5.19 -1.29
CA MET A 217 1.80 5.69 -2.37
C MET A 217 2.64 6.11 -3.56
N LEU A 218 2.28 5.59 -4.73
CA LEU A 218 2.73 6.02 -6.04
C LEU A 218 1.56 6.74 -6.71
N VAL A 219 1.84 7.61 -7.69
CA VAL A 219 0.80 8.20 -8.54
C VAL A 219 0.98 7.70 -9.97
N ARG A 220 -0.08 7.20 -10.60
CA ARG A 220 -0.05 6.86 -12.04
C ARG A 220 -0.55 8.06 -12.82
N ASN A 221 0.39 8.76 -13.44
CA ASN A 221 0.08 9.83 -14.39
C ASN A 221 -0.43 9.20 -15.69
N VAL A 222 -1.16 9.96 -16.51
CA VAL A 222 -1.53 9.51 -17.86
C VAL A 222 -0.30 9.35 -18.76
N GLY A 223 -0.45 8.61 -19.86
CA GLY A 223 0.58 8.34 -20.88
C GLY A 223 0.99 9.57 -21.72
N HIS A 224 1.48 9.34 -22.94
CA HIS A 224 1.96 10.42 -23.83
C HIS A 224 0.93 10.89 -24.87
N LEU A 225 -0.23 10.24 -24.94
CA LEU A 225 -1.19 10.40 -26.04
C LEU A 225 -2.06 11.67 -25.94
N MET A 226 -2.72 11.85 -24.79
CA MET A 226 -3.84 12.79 -24.69
C MET A 226 -3.38 14.23 -24.44
N THR A 227 -4.16 15.19 -24.94
CA THR A 227 -4.15 16.59 -24.52
C THR A 227 -5.31 16.87 -23.58
N ASN A 228 -5.29 18.00 -22.87
CA ASN A 228 -6.39 18.39 -21.99
C ASN A 228 -6.67 19.91 -22.09
N PRO A 229 -7.95 20.34 -22.16
CA PRO A 229 -8.32 21.75 -22.30
C PRO A 229 -8.06 22.60 -21.05
N ALA A 230 -7.64 22.01 -19.93
CA ALA A 230 -7.33 22.74 -18.70
C ALA A 230 -6.22 23.80 -18.88
N ILE A 231 -5.30 23.59 -19.82
CA ILE A 231 -4.22 24.53 -20.13
C ILE A 231 -4.05 24.61 -21.64
N THR A 232 -4.02 25.84 -22.17
CA THR A 232 -3.59 26.11 -23.55
C THR A 232 -2.20 26.74 -23.57
N ASP A 233 -1.42 26.40 -24.60
CA ASP A 233 -0.11 26.99 -24.83
C ASP A 233 -0.19 28.37 -25.50
N ARG A 234 0.98 28.97 -25.79
CA ARG A 234 1.08 30.29 -26.41
C ARG A 234 0.44 30.40 -27.79
N ASP A 235 0.25 29.26 -28.47
CA ASP A 235 -0.32 29.16 -29.81
C ASP A 235 -1.82 28.79 -29.73
N GLY A 236 -2.37 28.64 -28.51
CA GLY A 236 -3.77 28.34 -28.24
C GLY A 236 -4.12 26.85 -28.33
N LEU A 237 -3.12 25.96 -28.36
CA LEU A 237 -3.31 24.51 -28.42
C LEU A 237 -3.39 23.92 -27.02
N GLU A 238 -4.20 22.87 -26.85
CA GLU A 238 -4.23 22.12 -25.59
C GLU A 238 -2.87 21.49 -25.28
N VAL A 239 -2.45 21.58 -24.03
CA VAL A 239 -1.19 20.97 -23.57
C VAL A 239 -1.37 19.45 -23.42
N GLY A 240 -0.31 18.69 -23.71
CA GLY A 240 -0.26 17.25 -23.43
C GLY A 240 -0.52 16.95 -21.96
N GLU A 241 -1.53 16.15 -21.68
CA GLU A 241 -2.01 15.88 -20.32
C GLU A 241 -0.93 15.21 -19.46
N GLY A 242 -0.11 14.33 -20.04
CA GLY A 242 1.01 13.71 -19.34
C GLY A 242 2.09 14.70 -18.87
N LEU A 243 2.25 15.85 -19.55
CA LEU A 243 3.14 16.93 -19.13
C LEU A 243 2.53 17.73 -17.97
N MET A 244 1.21 17.98 -18.05
CA MET A 244 0.46 18.63 -16.97
C MET A 244 0.52 17.78 -15.70
N ASP A 245 0.22 16.48 -15.79
CA ASP A 245 0.31 15.54 -14.68
C ASP A 245 1.72 15.53 -14.07
N ALA A 246 2.77 15.44 -14.89
CA ALA A 246 4.15 15.40 -14.40
C ALA A 246 4.49 16.63 -13.54
N MET A 247 4.07 17.83 -13.96
CA MET A 247 4.26 19.05 -13.19
C MET A 247 3.42 19.04 -11.91
N MET A 248 2.11 18.81 -12.03
CA MET A 248 1.16 18.95 -10.92
C MET A 248 1.40 17.90 -9.84
N THR A 249 1.54 16.63 -10.20
CA THR A 249 1.69 15.55 -9.21
C THR A 249 3.04 15.60 -8.50
N SER A 250 4.11 16.01 -9.19
CA SER A 250 5.43 16.22 -8.58
C SER A 250 5.46 17.43 -7.65
N MET A 251 4.84 18.56 -8.07
CA MET A 251 4.72 19.76 -7.23
C MET A 251 3.95 19.44 -5.94
N ILE A 252 2.84 18.74 -6.05
CA ILE A 252 2.03 18.32 -4.89
C ILE A 252 2.82 17.38 -3.97
N ALA A 253 3.61 16.45 -4.53
CA ALA A 253 4.44 15.54 -3.75
C ALA A 253 5.55 16.26 -2.96
N MET A 254 5.85 17.54 -3.22
CA MET A 254 6.78 18.30 -2.38
C MET A 254 6.28 18.46 -0.94
N HIS A 255 4.96 18.44 -0.71
CA HIS A 255 4.41 18.42 0.65
C HIS A 255 4.83 17.17 1.42
N ASP A 256 4.96 16.03 0.72
CA ASP A 256 5.47 14.80 1.31
C ASP A 256 6.95 14.92 1.65
N LEU A 257 7.76 15.39 0.70
CA LEU A 257 9.22 15.50 0.86
C LEU A 257 9.63 16.43 2.01
N GLN A 258 8.78 17.40 2.36
CA GLN A 258 9.00 18.35 3.45
C GLN A 258 8.51 17.82 4.81
N ARG A 259 7.79 16.69 4.84
CA ARG A 259 7.17 16.16 6.06
C ARG A 259 8.02 15.06 6.69
N GLU A 260 8.24 15.17 8.01
CA GLU A 260 8.83 14.08 8.79
C GLU A 260 7.86 12.88 8.82
N GLY A 261 8.37 11.67 8.55
CA GLY A 261 7.51 10.49 8.44
C GLY A 261 6.53 10.54 7.26
N GLY A 262 6.86 11.30 6.22
CA GLY A 262 6.18 11.33 4.92
C GLY A 262 5.86 9.95 4.33
N ASN A 263 5.03 9.89 3.29
CA ASN A 263 4.90 8.78 2.38
C ASN A 263 6.26 8.17 1.98
N SER A 264 7.23 8.99 1.53
CA SER A 264 8.61 8.55 1.28
C SER A 264 9.53 8.84 2.47
N VAL A 265 10.34 7.85 2.89
CA VAL A 265 11.39 8.05 3.93
C VAL A 265 12.79 8.18 3.33
N THR A 266 12.89 8.20 2.00
CA THR A 266 14.15 8.27 1.26
C THR A 266 14.18 9.45 0.29
N GLY A 267 13.30 10.44 0.50
CA GLY A 267 13.26 11.67 -0.30
C GLY A 267 12.95 11.45 -1.78
N SER A 268 12.10 10.48 -2.10
CA SER A 268 11.75 10.10 -3.48
C SER A 268 10.26 10.22 -3.75
N VAL A 269 9.90 10.72 -4.93
CA VAL A 269 8.51 10.70 -5.45
C VAL A 269 8.40 9.54 -6.44
N TYR A 270 7.32 8.77 -6.40
CA TYR A 270 7.15 7.60 -7.25
C TYR A 270 6.00 7.81 -8.24
N VAL A 271 6.33 7.89 -9.52
CA VAL A 271 5.37 8.05 -10.61
C VAL A 271 5.35 6.79 -11.46
N VAL A 272 4.17 6.23 -11.69
CA VAL A 272 3.97 5.20 -12.71
C VAL A 272 3.70 5.89 -14.04
N LYS A 273 4.46 5.52 -15.08
CA LYS A 273 4.29 6.05 -16.42
C LYS A 273 3.80 4.93 -17.36
N PRO A 274 2.53 4.99 -17.79
CA PRO A 274 1.90 3.95 -18.60
C PRO A 274 2.09 4.19 -20.10
N LYS A 275 1.72 3.18 -20.90
CA LYS A 275 1.47 3.23 -22.35
C LYS A 275 2.61 3.90 -23.15
N MET A 276 3.85 3.64 -22.76
CA MET A 276 5.03 4.08 -23.52
C MET A 276 5.39 3.02 -24.56
N HIS A 277 5.67 3.44 -25.79
CA HIS A 277 6.08 2.54 -26.87
C HIS A 277 7.59 2.64 -27.13
N GLY A 278 8.38 1.81 -26.45
CA GLY A 278 9.82 1.67 -26.72
C GLY A 278 10.73 2.69 -26.03
N PRO A 279 12.04 2.55 -26.22
CA PRO A 279 13.04 3.22 -25.39
C PRO A 279 13.10 4.74 -25.57
N GLU A 280 12.74 5.26 -26.74
CA GLU A 280 12.72 6.71 -26.99
C GLU A 280 11.64 7.40 -26.15
N GLU A 281 10.47 6.77 -25.99
CA GLU A 281 9.39 7.32 -25.16
C GLU A 281 9.68 7.22 -23.67
N VAL A 282 10.46 6.21 -23.25
CA VAL A 282 10.99 6.14 -21.88
C VAL A 282 12.06 7.20 -21.64
N ALA A 283 12.95 7.44 -22.61
CA ALA A 283 13.91 8.53 -22.54
C ALA A 283 13.21 9.90 -22.48
N PHE A 284 12.11 10.06 -23.22
CA PHE A 284 11.29 11.27 -23.16
C PHE A 284 10.63 11.46 -21.79
N ALA A 285 10.12 10.39 -21.16
CA ALA A 285 9.64 10.45 -19.78
C ALA A 285 10.75 10.86 -18.79
N ASP A 286 11.96 10.31 -18.92
CA ASP A 286 13.13 10.73 -18.13
C ASP A 286 13.47 12.22 -18.33
N GLU A 287 13.40 12.72 -19.56
CA GLU A 287 13.61 14.14 -19.87
C GLU A 287 12.53 15.02 -19.23
N ILE A 288 11.25 14.64 -19.32
CA ILE A 288 10.13 15.36 -18.71
C ILE A 288 10.40 15.56 -17.21
N PHE A 289 10.71 14.49 -16.49
CA PHE A 289 10.94 14.59 -15.05
C PHE A 289 12.24 15.29 -14.69
N THR A 290 13.27 15.20 -15.53
CA THR A 290 14.48 16.02 -15.37
C THR A 290 14.16 17.52 -15.46
N ARG A 291 13.30 17.92 -16.41
CA ARG A 291 12.86 19.32 -16.54
C ARG A 291 11.96 19.75 -15.38
N VAL A 292 11.00 18.91 -14.98
CA VAL A 292 10.10 19.19 -13.85
C VAL A 292 10.91 19.37 -12.56
N GLU A 293 11.88 18.50 -12.29
CA GLU A 293 12.78 18.64 -11.13
C GLU A 293 13.54 19.97 -11.17
N GLY A 294 14.07 20.36 -12.34
CA GLY A 294 14.74 21.63 -12.52
C GLY A 294 13.83 22.85 -12.27
N VAL A 295 12.58 22.79 -12.72
CA VAL A 295 11.58 23.85 -12.49
C VAL A 295 11.20 23.95 -11.00
N LEU A 296 11.03 22.81 -10.33
CA LEU A 296 10.64 22.74 -8.93
C LEU A 296 11.81 22.87 -7.94
N GLY A 297 13.05 22.93 -8.43
CA GLY A 297 14.25 23.00 -7.61
C GLY A 297 14.54 21.70 -6.84
N LEU A 298 14.04 20.56 -7.32
CA LEU A 298 14.28 19.25 -6.70
C LEU A 298 15.66 18.71 -7.11
N PRO A 299 16.35 17.95 -6.23
CA PRO A 299 17.55 17.22 -6.60
C PRO A 299 17.32 16.32 -7.82
N ALA A 300 18.33 16.15 -8.66
CA ALA A 300 18.24 15.29 -9.83
C ALA A 300 17.87 13.85 -9.43
N ASN A 301 16.95 13.24 -10.18
CA ASN A 301 16.43 11.90 -9.92
C ASN A 301 15.63 11.78 -8.62
N THR A 302 15.04 12.86 -8.10
CA THR A 302 14.05 12.79 -7.00
C THR A 302 12.84 11.96 -7.42
N VAL A 303 12.31 12.19 -8.62
CA VAL A 303 11.19 11.44 -9.19
C VAL A 303 11.68 10.12 -9.80
N LYS A 304 11.10 9.04 -9.31
CA LYS A 304 11.33 7.66 -9.74
C LYS A 304 10.20 7.19 -10.64
N LEU A 305 10.53 6.29 -11.56
CA LEU A 305 9.61 5.79 -12.58
C LEU A 305 9.25 4.33 -12.38
N GLY A 306 7.95 4.05 -12.31
CA GLY A 306 7.37 2.75 -12.64
C GLY A 306 7.15 2.65 -14.13
N ILE A 307 7.83 1.73 -14.79
CA ILE A 307 7.70 1.52 -16.23
C ILE A 307 6.68 0.40 -16.46
N MET A 308 5.56 0.72 -17.09
CA MET A 308 4.61 -0.30 -17.51
C MET A 308 5.13 -0.98 -18.79
N ASP A 309 5.38 -2.28 -18.71
CA ASP A 309 5.60 -3.16 -19.87
C ASP A 309 4.25 -3.64 -20.37
N GLU A 310 3.56 -2.73 -21.07
CA GLU A 310 2.19 -2.94 -21.53
C GLU A 310 1.98 -2.64 -23.01
N GLU A 311 3.04 -2.25 -23.72
CA GLU A 311 3.01 -1.99 -25.17
C GLU A 311 4.02 -2.89 -25.87
N ARG A 312 3.66 -3.46 -27.02
CA ARG A 312 4.49 -4.40 -27.78
C ARG A 312 5.88 -3.86 -28.07
N ARG A 313 5.98 -2.59 -28.46
CA ARG A 313 7.27 -1.95 -28.77
C ARG A 313 8.14 -1.77 -27.51
N THR A 314 7.53 -1.63 -26.33
CA THR A 314 8.25 -1.67 -25.05
C THR A 314 8.68 -3.09 -24.72
N SER A 315 7.79 -4.09 -24.78
CA SER A 315 8.12 -5.48 -24.42
C SER A 315 9.30 -6.03 -25.21
N VAL A 316 9.31 -5.83 -26.54
CA VAL A 316 10.39 -6.34 -27.41
C VAL A 316 11.71 -5.58 -27.25
N ASN A 317 11.70 -4.42 -26.59
CA ASN A 317 12.88 -3.57 -26.35
C ASN A 317 13.11 -3.29 -24.85
N LEU A 318 12.54 -4.10 -23.94
CA LEU A 318 12.42 -3.76 -22.52
C LEU A 318 13.77 -3.45 -21.86
N GLY A 319 14.85 -4.17 -22.22
CA GLY A 319 16.19 -3.88 -21.71
C GLY A 319 16.67 -2.47 -22.03
N GLU A 320 16.38 -1.97 -23.23
CA GLU A 320 16.72 -0.59 -23.64
C GLU A 320 15.79 0.44 -23.00
N CYS A 321 14.51 0.11 -22.79
CA CYS A 321 13.57 0.95 -22.03
C CYS A 321 14.07 1.16 -20.59
N ILE A 322 14.46 0.09 -19.90
CA ILE A 322 15.03 0.18 -18.55
C ILE A 322 16.33 0.99 -18.57
N ARG A 323 17.20 0.78 -19.57
CA ARG A 323 18.46 1.53 -19.71
C ARG A 323 18.21 3.03 -19.86
N ALA A 324 17.17 3.43 -20.61
CA ALA A 324 16.83 4.83 -20.86
C ALA A 324 16.50 5.60 -19.57
N ALA A 325 15.88 4.94 -18.58
CA ALA A 325 15.55 5.52 -17.28
C ALA A 325 16.32 4.87 -16.12
N LYS A 326 17.54 4.38 -16.35
CA LYS A 326 18.32 3.59 -15.36
C LYS A 326 18.55 4.26 -14.00
N SER A 327 18.52 5.59 -13.95
CA SER A 327 18.71 6.38 -12.72
C SER A 327 17.41 6.63 -11.96
N ARG A 328 16.26 6.32 -12.57
CA ARG A 328 14.92 6.59 -12.03
C ARG A 328 14.06 5.35 -11.84
N VAL A 329 14.32 4.29 -12.61
CA VAL A 329 13.49 3.08 -12.60
C VAL A 329 13.37 2.50 -11.17
N ALA A 330 12.14 2.37 -10.70
CA ALA A 330 11.79 1.80 -9.39
C ALA A 330 11.13 0.43 -9.53
N PHE A 331 10.36 0.20 -10.59
CA PHE A 331 9.80 -1.11 -10.92
C PHE A 331 9.46 -1.22 -12.41
N ILE A 332 9.28 -2.46 -12.86
CA ILE A 332 8.63 -2.83 -14.12
C ILE A 332 7.38 -3.65 -13.81
N ASN A 333 6.31 -3.49 -14.58
CA ASN A 333 5.08 -4.25 -14.40
C ASN A 333 4.48 -4.66 -15.75
N THR A 334 4.08 -5.92 -15.87
CA THR A 334 3.43 -6.45 -17.06
C THR A 334 1.94 -6.08 -17.06
N GLY A 335 1.58 -4.95 -17.68
CA GLY A 335 0.19 -4.50 -17.88
C GLY A 335 -0.52 -5.34 -18.95
N PHE A 336 -0.79 -6.61 -18.63
CA PHE A 336 -1.13 -7.62 -19.62
C PHE A 336 -2.45 -7.36 -20.38
N LEU A 337 -3.37 -6.57 -19.82
CA LEU A 337 -4.65 -6.23 -20.47
C LEU A 337 -4.42 -5.25 -21.63
N ASP A 338 -3.76 -4.12 -21.37
CA ASP A 338 -3.33 -3.17 -22.43
C ASP A 338 -2.44 -3.86 -23.44
N ARG A 339 -1.50 -4.69 -22.96
CA ARG A 339 -0.61 -5.47 -23.83
C ARG A 339 -1.35 -6.42 -24.76
N THR A 340 -2.52 -6.90 -24.39
CA THR A 340 -3.34 -7.75 -25.26
C THR A 340 -4.07 -6.90 -26.31
N GLY A 341 -4.36 -5.64 -26.01
CA GLY A 341 -4.95 -4.67 -26.93
C GLY A 341 -4.00 -4.21 -28.04
N ASP A 342 -2.72 -3.98 -27.71
CA ASP A 342 -1.65 -3.56 -28.64
C ASP A 342 -1.04 -4.69 -29.52
#